data_AF-A0A973B9U8-F1
#
_entry.id   AF-A0A973B9U8-F1
#
_cell.length_a   1.000
_cell.length_b   1.000
_cell.length_c   1.000
_cell.angle_alpha   90.00
_cell.angle_beta   90.00
_cell.angle_gamma   90.00
#
_symmetry.space_group_name_H-M   'P 1'
#
loop_
_entity.id
_entity.type
_entity.pdbx_description
1 polymer ?
#
loop_
_entity_poly.entity_id
_entity_poly.type
_entity_poly.pdbx_seq_one_letter_code
_entity_poly.pdbx_strand_id
1 'polypeptide(L)'
;MNKKFFEKIIFSKKEIQDKIVELAEWINTKYKDSENLVLISTMLGSIPFSMDLSKHIDIVHELDFIGVKSYYGGKQQSDCIVVDKEIDVNIKGKDVVILEDIIDSGRTLERIREILESREPN
;
A
#
# COMPACT_ATOMS: atom_id res chain seq x y z
N MET A 1 -17.17 -6.59 -22.61
CA MET A 1 -15.92 -7.21 -22.11
C MET A 1 -15.89 -8.67 -22.58
N ASN A 2 -14.95 -9.05 -23.44
CA ASN A 2 -14.89 -10.41 -23.98
C ASN A 2 -14.53 -11.40 -22.86
N LYS A 3 -15.44 -12.31 -22.51
CA LYS A 3 -15.27 -13.37 -21.49
C LYS A 3 -14.18 -14.42 -21.82
N LYS A 4 -13.29 -14.17 -22.78
CA LYS A 4 -12.28 -15.13 -23.25
C LYS A 4 -10.96 -15.13 -22.46
N PHE A 5 -10.76 -14.22 -21.51
CA PHE A 5 -9.50 -14.08 -20.75
C PHE A 5 -9.60 -14.41 -19.25
N PHE A 6 -10.80 -14.74 -18.74
CA PHE A 6 -11.02 -14.94 -17.31
C PHE A 6 -11.69 -16.30 -17.06
N GLU A 7 -11.09 -17.13 -16.20
CA GLU A 7 -11.63 -18.45 -15.84
C GLU A 7 -12.84 -18.32 -14.90
N LYS A 8 -12.73 -17.47 -13.88
CA LYS A 8 -13.79 -17.20 -12.90
C LYS A 8 -13.66 -15.83 -12.27
N ILE A 9 -14.74 -15.35 -11.69
CA ILE A 9 -14.75 -14.18 -10.81
C ILE A 9 -14.45 -14.69 -9.40
N ILE A 10 -13.35 -14.22 -8.78
CA ILE A 10 -12.97 -14.60 -7.41
C ILE A 10 -13.69 -13.71 -6.39
N PHE A 11 -13.76 -12.40 -6.67
CA PHE A 11 -14.49 -11.42 -5.88
C PHE A 11 -15.31 -10.53 -6.81
N SER A 12 -16.57 -10.34 -6.45
CA SER A 12 -17.43 -9.34 -7.07
C SER A 12 -17.00 -7.93 -6.68
N LYS A 13 -17.42 -6.95 -7.47
CA LYS A 13 -17.21 -5.53 -7.14
C LYS A 13 -17.77 -5.18 -5.75
N LYS A 14 -18.94 -5.73 -5.40
CA LYS A 14 -19.58 -5.46 -4.10
C LYS A 14 -18.74 -6.00 -2.94
N GLU A 15 -18.25 -7.24 -3.05
CA GLU A 15 -17.41 -7.83 -1.99
C GLU A 15 -16.12 -7.03 -1.76
N ILE A 16 -15.49 -6.55 -2.82
CA ILE A 16 -14.30 -5.68 -2.71
C ILE A 16 -14.66 -4.37 -2.01
N GLN A 17 -15.74 -3.71 -2.42
CA GLN A 17 -16.14 -2.42 -1.84
C GLN A 17 -16.56 -2.56 -0.38
N ASP A 18 -17.29 -3.61 -0.02
CA ASP A 18 -17.67 -3.89 1.37
C ASP A 18 -16.42 -4.08 2.25
N LYS A 19 -15.39 -4.77 1.74
CA LYS A 19 -14.12 -4.94 2.45
C LYS A 19 -13.28 -3.66 2.54
N ILE A 20 -13.33 -2.80 1.53
CA ILE A 20 -12.68 -1.49 1.58
C ILE A 20 -13.29 -0.63 2.69
N VAL A 21 -14.62 -0.61 2.82
CA VAL A 21 -15.31 0.14 3.88
C VAL A 21 -14.95 -0.41 5.26
N GLU A 22 -14.98 -1.74 5.44
CA GLU A 22 -14.57 -2.39 6.70
C GLU A 22 -13.13 -2.04 7.09
N LEU A 23 -12.20 -2.05 6.13
CA LEU A 23 -10.81 -1.67 6.37
C LEU A 23 -10.67 -0.19 6.73
N ALA A 24 -11.43 0.69 6.07
CA ALA A 24 -11.43 2.12 6.38
C ALA A 24 -11.94 2.39 7.80
N GLU A 25 -13.00 1.70 8.25
CA GLU A 25 -13.49 1.79 9.64
C GLU A 25 -12.42 1.38 10.66
N TRP A 26 -11.65 0.34 10.34
CA TRP A 26 -10.52 -0.06 11.17
C TRP A 26 -9.43 1.03 11.23
N ILE A 27 -9.07 1.64 10.10
CA ILE A 27 -8.10 2.76 10.05
C ILE A 27 -8.63 3.94 10.85
N ASN A 28 -9.88 4.35 10.63
CA ASN A 28 -10.53 5.45 11.33
C ASN A 28 -10.54 5.23 12.84
N THR A 29 -10.71 3.98 13.30
CA THR A 29 -10.66 3.65 14.72
C THR A 29 -9.24 3.66 15.26
N LYS A 30 -8.29 3.06 14.53
CA LYS A 30 -6.91 2.86 14.95
C LYS A 30 -6.13 4.17 15.03
N TYR A 31 -6.37 5.08 14.09
CA TYR A 31 -5.66 6.33 13.92
C TYR A 31 -6.54 7.55 14.26
N LYS A 32 -7.64 7.36 15.00
CA LYS A 32 -8.61 8.43 15.34
C LYS A 32 -7.98 9.66 16.00
N ASP A 33 -6.87 9.49 16.72
CA ASP A 33 -6.15 10.53 17.46
C ASP A 33 -4.92 11.04 16.68
N SER A 34 -4.71 10.53 15.45
CA SER A 34 -3.61 10.96 14.58
C SER A 34 -3.95 12.29 13.92
N GLU A 35 -3.01 13.23 13.97
CA GLU A 35 -3.12 14.53 13.26
C GLU A 35 -2.27 14.58 11.99
N ASN A 36 -1.52 13.51 11.70
CA ASN A 36 -0.47 13.52 10.67
C ASN A 36 -0.33 12.17 9.93
N LEU A 37 -1.45 11.47 9.72
CA LEU A 37 -1.49 10.19 9.01
C LEU A 37 -0.99 10.31 7.56
N VAL A 38 -0.13 9.39 7.16
CA VAL A 38 0.36 9.25 5.77
C VAL A 38 0.10 7.84 5.27
N LEU A 39 -0.59 7.75 4.14
CA LEU A 39 -0.79 6.51 3.41
C LEU A 39 0.30 6.40 2.33
N ILE A 40 1.11 5.35 2.37
CA ILE A 40 2.15 5.08 1.37
C ILE A 40 1.74 3.86 0.55
N SER A 41 1.36 4.07 -0.70
CA SER A 41 0.88 3.02 -1.61
C SER A 41 1.99 2.56 -2.56
N THR A 42 2.07 1.26 -2.80
CA THR A 42 3.04 0.69 -3.75
C THR A 42 2.59 0.84 -5.21
N MET A 43 3.47 1.39 -6.05
CA MET A 43 3.19 1.51 -7.48
C MET A 43 3.36 0.17 -8.22
N LEU A 44 2.55 -0.14 -9.24
CA LEU A 44 1.35 0.56 -9.72
C LEU A 44 0.06 -0.18 -9.33
N GLY A 45 0.17 -1.43 -8.87
CA GLY A 45 -0.96 -2.34 -8.67
C GLY A 45 -1.91 -1.91 -7.55
N SER A 46 -1.38 -1.30 -6.48
CA SER A 46 -2.19 -0.88 -5.33
C SER A 46 -2.88 0.46 -5.51
N ILE A 47 -2.66 1.18 -6.62
CA ILE A 47 -3.26 2.51 -6.85
C ILE A 47 -4.80 2.47 -6.82
N PRO A 48 -5.51 1.59 -7.57
CA PRO A 48 -6.97 1.58 -7.55
C PRO A 48 -7.54 1.29 -6.16
N PHE A 49 -6.93 0.35 -5.44
CA PHE A 49 -7.29 0.01 -4.05
C PHE A 49 -7.09 1.20 -3.13
N SER A 50 -5.93 1.85 -3.18
CA SER A 50 -5.57 2.96 -2.30
C SER A 50 -6.45 4.18 -2.53
N MET A 51 -6.78 4.47 -3.80
CA MET A 51 -7.68 5.57 -4.15
C MET A 51 -9.13 5.32 -3.71
N ASP A 52 -9.61 4.08 -3.75
CA ASP A 52 -10.95 3.75 -3.24
C ASP A 52 -10.97 3.76 -1.71
N LEU A 53 -9.95 3.22 -1.05
CA LEU A 53 -9.82 3.21 0.41
C LEU A 53 -9.75 4.62 0.99
N SER A 54 -8.94 5.51 0.42
CA SER A 54 -8.74 6.88 0.89
C SER A 54 -10.05 7.68 0.98
N LYS A 55 -11.04 7.40 0.12
CA LYS A 55 -12.36 8.07 0.14
C LYS A 55 -13.20 7.75 1.37
N HIS A 56 -12.89 6.66 2.06
CA HIS A 56 -13.62 6.19 3.25
C HIS A 56 -12.88 6.47 4.56
N ILE A 57 -11.67 7.04 4.49
CA ILE A 57 -10.89 7.43 5.67
C ILE A 57 -11.31 8.85 6.06
N ASP A 58 -11.84 8.99 7.27
CA ASP A 58 -12.37 10.26 7.80
C ASP A 58 -11.25 11.14 8.41
N ILE A 59 -10.10 10.54 8.69
CA ILE A 59 -8.91 11.21 9.23
C ILE A 59 -8.24 12.01 8.11
N VAL A 60 -7.83 13.25 8.41
CA VAL A 60 -7.03 14.05 7.48
C VAL A 60 -5.70 13.34 7.24
N HIS A 61 -5.40 13.03 5.98
CA HIS A 61 -4.22 12.25 5.62
C HIS A 61 -3.57 12.76 4.33
N GLU A 62 -2.28 12.47 4.20
CA GLU A 62 -1.56 12.54 2.93
C GLU A 62 -1.57 11.15 2.27
N LEU A 63 -1.58 11.13 0.93
CA LEU A 63 -1.42 9.91 0.14
C LEU A 63 -0.25 10.10 -0.80
N ASP A 64 0.73 9.21 -0.70
CA ASP A 64 1.90 9.20 -1.58
C ASP A 64 2.21 7.77 -2.02
N PHE A 65 3.12 7.64 -2.98
CA PHE A 65 3.39 6.40 -3.66
C PHE A 65 4.88 6.11 -3.74
N ILE A 66 5.25 4.88 -3.38
CA ILE A 66 6.61 4.37 -3.57
C ILE A 66 6.65 3.40 -4.75
N GLY A 67 7.62 3.58 -5.63
CA GLY A 67 7.87 2.66 -6.73
C GLY A 67 9.10 1.81 -6.44
N VAL A 68 8.94 0.49 -6.50
CA VAL A 68 10.04 -0.46 -6.28
C VAL A 68 10.05 -1.54 -7.36
N LYS A 69 11.25 -1.97 -7.75
CA LYS A 69 11.46 -3.09 -8.66
C LYS A 69 12.30 -4.17 -8.00
N SER A 70 11.78 -5.39 -7.98
CA SER A 70 12.54 -6.57 -7.55
C SER A 70 13.45 -7.06 -8.67
N TYR A 71 14.73 -7.33 -8.37
CA TYR A 71 15.61 -8.00 -9.31
C TYR A 71 15.36 -9.50 -9.29
N TYR A 72 14.66 -10.01 -10.31
CA TYR A 72 14.55 -11.45 -10.55
C TYR A 72 15.76 -11.91 -11.39
N GLY A 73 16.90 -12.17 -10.74
CA GLY A 73 18.12 -12.56 -11.44
C GLY A 73 19.06 -13.46 -10.64
N GLY A 74 18.90 -14.78 -10.77
CA GLY A 74 19.90 -15.79 -10.35
C GLY A 74 19.86 -16.21 -8.87
N LYS A 75 20.28 -17.46 -8.61
CA LYS A 75 20.15 -18.28 -7.38
C LYS A 75 20.56 -17.65 -6.03
N GLN A 76 20.98 -16.38 -5.95
CA GLN A 76 21.50 -15.74 -4.73
C GLN A 76 21.16 -14.25 -4.54
N GLN A 77 20.38 -13.59 -5.43
CA GLN A 77 20.13 -12.13 -5.33
C GLN A 77 18.64 -11.75 -5.16
N SER A 78 17.87 -12.57 -4.44
CA SER A 78 16.42 -12.37 -4.22
C SER A 78 16.03 -11.19 -3.30
N ASP A 79 17.00 -10.40 -2.84
CA ASP A 79 16.80 -9.56 -1.64
C ASP A 79 17.02 -8.06 -1.88
N CYS A 80 17.36 -7.66 -3.11
CA CYS A 80 17.56 -6.27 -3.49
C CYS A 80 16.35 -5.75 -4.27
N ILE A 81 15.68 -4.74 -3.71
CA ILE A 81 14.75 -3.89 -4.45
C ILE A 81 15.48 -2.60 -4.84
N VAL A 82 15.17 -2.07 -6.02
CA VAL A 82 15.57 -0.71 -6.41
C VAL A 82 14.35 0.17 -6.36
N VAL A 83 14.48 1.28 -5.65
CA VAL A 83 13.47 2.34 -5.63
C VAL A 83 13.55 3.07 -6.97
N ASP A 84 12.47 3.01 -7.75
CA ASP A 84 12.37 3.73 -9.02
C ASP A 84 11.54 5.02 -8.90
N LYS A 85 10.71 5.13 -7.85
CA LYS A 85 10.11 6.38 -7.38
C LYS A 85 10.20 6.45 -5.86
N GLU A 86 10.81 7.54 -5.39
CA GLU A 86 10.79 7.95 -3.99
C GLU A 86 9.44 8.56 -3.61
N ILE A 87 9.11 8.47 -2.31
CA ILE A 87 8.05 9.28 -1.71
C ILE A 87 8.54 10.73 -1.58
N ASP A 88 7.65 11.67 -1.85
CA ASP A 88 7.85 13.11 -1.79
C ASP A 88 7.47 13.68 -0.41
N VAL A 89 6.53 13.03 0.29
CA VAL A 89 6.07 13.46 1.63
C VAL A 89 7.11 13.18 2.72
N ASN A 90 7.31 14.17 3.60
CA ASN A 90 8.12 13.96 4.81
C ASN A 90 7.31 13.14 5.83
N ILE A 91 7.83 11.97 6.22
CA ILE A 91 7.17 11.04 7.15
C ILE A 91 7.76 11.03 8.57
N LYS A 92 8.75 11.88 8.85
CA LYS A 92 9.39 11.93 10.17
C LYS A 92 8.37 12.31 11.25
N GLY A 93 8.25 11.47 12.28
CA GLY A 93 7.32 11.64 13.39
C GLY A 93 5.84 11.56 12.99
N LYS A 94 5.54 10.93 11.86
CA LYS A 94 4.18 10.73 11.33
C LYS A 94 3.75 9.27 11.46
N ASP A 95 2.45 9.07 11.59
CA ASP A 95 1.86 7.74 11.50
C ASP A 95 1.81 7.30 10.03
N VAL A 96 2.38 6.13 9.73
CA VAL A 96 2.50 5.63 8.35
C VAL A 96 1.75 4.31 8.18
N VAL A 97 0.89 4.24 7.16
CA VAL A 97 0.21 3.01 6.73
C VAL A 97 0.66 2.66 5.32
N ILE A 98 1.26 1.48 5.16
CA ILE A 98 1.67 0.96 3.85
C ILE A 98 0.49 0.24 3.20
N LEU A 99 0.18 0.59 1.96
CA LEU A 99 -0.88 -0.02 1.16
C LEU A 99 -0.28 -0.85 0.03
N GLU A 100 -0.60 -2.14 0.00
CA GLU A 100 -0.16 -3.12 -1.01
C GLU A 100 -1.38 -3.80 -1.64
N ASP A 101 -1.27 -4.22 -2.90
CA ASP A 101 -2.32 -4.97 -3.59
C ASP A 101 -2.27 -6.47 -3.29
N ILE A 102 -1.05 -7.02 -3.15
CA ILE A 102 -0.83 -8.42 -2.78
C ILE A 102 0.44 -8.58 -1.94
N ILE A 103 0.33 -9.40 -0.90
CA ILE A 103 1.47 -9.83 -0.10
C ILE A 103 1.61 -11.34 -0.29
N ASP A 104 2.67 -11.75 -0.97
CA ASP A 104 3.07 -13.16 -1.10
C ASP A 104 4.13 -13.50 -0.03
N SER A 105 5.41 -13.53 -0.40
CA SER A 105 6.50 -13.83 0.55
C SER A 105 6.78 -12.74 1.60
N GLY A 106 6.24 -11.53 1.42
CA GLY A 106 6.47 -10.37 2.30
C GLY A 106 7.83 -9.67 2.15
N ARG A 107 8.77 -10.20 1.36
CA ARG A 107 10.14 -9.64 1.25
C ARG A 107 10.19 -8.21 0.70
N THR A 108 9.39 -7.92 -0.33
CA THR A 108 9.31 -6.56 -0.89
C THR A 108 8.79 -5.58 0.15
N LEU A 109 7.71 -5.94 0.85
CA LEU A 109 7.12 -5.13 1.91
C LEU A 109 8.10 -4.89 3.06
N GLU A 110 8.86 -5.92 3.46
CA GLU A 110 9.89 -5.79 4.49
C GLU A 110 10.93 -4.73 4.11
N ARG A 111 11.42 -4.76 2.87
CA ARG A 111 12.39 -3.77 2.38
C ARG A 111 11.80 -2.36 2.29
N ILE A 112 10.54 -2.24 1.85
CA ILE A 112 9.83 -0.95 1.88
C ILE A 112 9.76 -0.45 3.31
N ARG A 113 9.40 -1.32 4.28
CA ARG A 113 9.33 -0.96 5.69
C ARG A 113 10.67 -0.45 6.20
N GLU A 114 11.77 -1.15 5.93
CA GLU A 114 13.13 -0.71 6.29
C GLU A 114 13.47 0.68 5.71
N ILE A 115 13.11 0.94 4.44
CA ILE A 115 13.32 2.25 3.80
C ILE A 115 12.52 3.33 4.52
N LEU A 116 11.25 3.08 4.85
CA LEU A 116 10.39 4.05 5.51
C LEU A 116 10.82 4.28 6.97
N GLU A 117 11.16 3.21 7.71
CA GLU A 117 11.69 3.27 9.08
C GLU A 117 12.96 4.13 9.17
N SER A 118 13.83 4.08 8.15
CA SER A 118 15.03 4.93 8.08
C SER A 118 14.75 6.44 8.04
N ARG A 119 13.48 6.83 7.79
CA ARG A 119 13.01 8.22 7.79
C ARG A 119 12.32 8.61 9.10
N GLU A 120 12.40 7.75 10.12
CA GLU A 120 11.93 7.99 11.49
C GLU A 120 10.42 8.29 11.61
N PRO A 121 9.51 7.46 11.05
CA PRO A 121 8.09 7.53 11.38
C PRO A 121 7.83 7.16 12.85
N ASN A 122 6.59 7.36 13.33
CA ASN A 122 6.18 7.00 14.70
C ASN A 122 6.16 5.48 14.95
#